data_AF-A0A742TSV4-F1
#
_entry.id   AF-A0A742TSV4-F1
#
_cell.length_a   1.000
_cell.length_b   1.000
_cell.length_c   1.000
_cell.angle_alpha   90.00
_cell.angle_beta   90.00
_cell.angle_gamma   90.00
#
_symmetry.space_group_name_H-M   'P 1'
#
loop_
_entity.id
_entity.type
_entity.pdbx_description
1 polymer ?
#
loop_
_entity_poly.entity_id
_entity_poly.type
_entity_poly.pdbx_seq_one_letter_code
_entity_poly.pdbx_strand_id
1 'polypeptide(L)'
;MPNVQEKQLRWYNIALMSFITVWGFGNVVNNYANQGLVVVFSWVFIFALYFIPYALIVGQLGSTFKEGKGGVSTWIKHTMGPGLAYLAAWTYWVVHIPYLAQKPQAILIALGWALKGDGSLIKEYTVVALQGLTLALFVFFMWVASRGMKSLKVVGSVAGIAMFIMSILYVVMAVTAPAITNVEIATANITWQSFIPHIDFTYITTISMLVFAVGGAEKISPYVNQTRNPGKEFPKGMLFLAVMVAVCAILGSLAMGMMFDSRHIPDDLMTNGQYYAFQKLGEYYHMGNSLMVIYAIANTLGQIAALVFSIDAPLKVLLGDADSKYIPQRLCRTNAAGTPVNGYLLTLVLVAILIMLPTLGIGDMNNLYKWLLNLNSVVMPLRYLWVFVAFIAVIRLAQKYKPEYVFIRNRALALTVGIWCFAFTAFACLTGIFPKMEAFTPEWTFQLTLNIVTPFVLVGLGLIFPLLARRNT
;
A
#
# COMPACT_ATOMS: atom_id res chain seq x y z
N MET A 1 37.14 -0.82 -12.05
CA MET A 1 36.29 0.39 -12.05
C MET A 1 34.85 -0.06 -12.15
N PRO A 2 33.93 0.27 -11.22
CA PRO A 2 32.52 -0.05 -11.41
C PRO A 2 31.99 0.74 -12.62
N ASN A 3 31.26 0.07 -13.50
CA ASN A 3 30.75 0.64 -14.76
C ASN A 3 30.02 1.98 -14.52
N VAL A 4 30.53 3.06 -15.09
CA VAL A 4 29.95 4.42 -15.05
C VAL A 4 28.53 4.45 -15.67
N GLN A 5 28.13 3.40 -16.39
CA GLN A 5 26.79 3.24 -16.98
C GLN A 5 25.65 2.99 -15.98
N GLU A 6 25.89 2.59 -14.71
CA GLU A 6 24.81 2.26 -13.76
C GLU A 6 24.17 3.46 -13.03
N LYS A 7 24.85 4.63 -12.97
CA LYS A 7 24.38 5.81 -12.21
C LYS A 7 23.68 6.83 -13.09
N GLN A 8 22.51 6.49 -13.62
CA GLN A 8 21.78 7.36 -14.54
C GLN A 8 20.57 8.07 -13.93
N LEU A 9 20.07 7.60 -12.77
CA LEU A 9 18.83 8.15 -12.23
C LEU A 9 19.02 9.56 -11.69
N ARG A 10 18.11 10.45 -12.08
CA ARG A 10 17.95 11.80 -11.55
C ARG A 10 16.82 11.83 -10.55
N TRP A 11 16.75 12.89 -9.74
CA TRP A 11 15.74 13.08 -8.70
C TRP A 11 14.30 12.93 -9.23
N TYR A 12 14.03 13.38 -10.46
CA TYR A 12 12.70 13.26 -11.07
C TYR A 12 12.36 11.82 -11.46
N ASN A 13 13.33 10.99 -11.86
CA ASN A 13 13.11 9.56 -12.08
C ASN A 13 12.73 8.87 -10.78
N ILE A 14 13.45 9.18 -9.69
CA ILE A 14 13.13 8.67 -8.35
C ILE A 14 11.73 9.12 -7.93
N ALA A 15 11.39 10.39 -8.10
CA ALA A 15 10.08 10.90 -7.72
C ALA A 15 8.94 10.20 -8.49
N LEU A 16 9.07 10.04 -9.81
CA LEU A 16 8.05 9.36 -10.64
C LEU A 16 7.93 7.87 -10.30
N MET A 17 9.06 7.16 -10.16
CA MET A 17 9.05 5.75 -9.78
C MET A 17 8.44 5.54 -8.39
N SER A 18 8.79 6.40 -7.44
CA SER A 18 8.19 6.40 -6.10
C SER A 18 6.70 6.70 -6.16
N PHE A 19 6.27 7.68 -6.97
CA PHE A 19 4.88 8.07 -7.05
C PHE A 19 4.01 6.92 -7.55
N ILE A 20 4.41 6.27 -8.64
CA ILE A 20 3.69 5.11 -9.21
C ILE A 20 3.66 3.93 -8.22
N THR A 21 4.65 3.82 -7.33
CA THR A 21 4.74 2.73 -6.35
C THR A 21 3.92 2.99 -5.09
N VAL A 22 3.83 4.24 -4.65
CA VAL A 22 3.19 4.66 -3.38
C VAL A 22 1.75 5.08 -3.59
N TRP A 23 1.44 5.70 -4.73
CA TRP A 23 0.18 6.41 -4.94
C TRP A 23 -0.64 5.83 -6.10
N GLY A 24 -1.94 5.76 -5.88
CA GLY A 24 -2.91 5.41 -6.93
C GLY A 24 -4.27 6.03 -6.64
N PHE A 25 -5.11 6.15 -7.66
CA PHE A 25 -6.43 6.79 -7.56
C PHE A 25 -7.32 6.20 -6.46
N GLY A 26 -7.25 4.88 -6.24
CA GLY A 26 -7.96 4.22 -5.14
C GLY A 26 -7.67 4.81 -3.76
N ASN A 27 -6.47 5.37 -3.50
CA ASN A 27 -6.16 6.02 -2.23
C ASN A 27 -7.05 7.24 -1.97
N VAL A 28 -7.34 8.02 -3.02
CA VAL A 28 -8.25 9.18 -2.94
C VAL A 28 -9.65 8.70 -2.62
N VAL A 29 -10.15 7.75 -3.40
CA VAL A 29 -11.52 7.23 -3.27
C VAL A 29 -11.74 6.59 -1.91
N ASN A 30 -10.83 5.75 -1.45
CA ASN A 30 -10.99 5.02 -0.20
C ASN A 30 -10.97 5.93 1.03
N ASN A 31 -10.10 6.95 1.04
CA ASN A 31 -10.06 7.90 2.16
C ASN A 31 -11.24 8.88 2.09
N TYR A 32 -11.69 9.28 0.90
CA TYR A 32 -12.93 10.03 0.73
C TYR A 32 -14.15 9.23 1.21
N ALA A 33 -14.22 7.93 0.90
CA ALA A 33 -15.30 7.07 1.38
C ALA A 33 -15.37 6.95 2.92
N ASN A 34 -14.25 7.18 3.63
CA ASN A 34 -14.21 7.15 5.09
C ASN A 34 -14.59 8.47 5.75
N GLN A 35 -14.31 9.62 5.12
CA GLN A 35 -14.38 10.92 5.81
C GLN A 35 -15.10 12.02 5.01
N GLY A 36 -15.51 11.77 3.76
CA GLY A 36 -16.00 12.81 2.86
C GLY A 36 -14.96 13.92 2.66
N LEU A 37 -15.42 15.18 2.64
CA LEU A 37 -14.52 16.34 2.47
C LEU A 37 -13.60 16.61 3.66
N VAL A 38 -13.90 16.10 4.85
CA VAL A 38 -13.02 16.19 6.03
C VAL A 38 -11.64 15.57 5.74
N VAL A 39 -11.58 14.61 4.81
CA VAL A 39 -10.31 13.98 4.37
C VAL A 39 -9.27 14.99 3.90
N VAL A 40 -9.67 16.15 3.37
CA VAL A 40 -8.72 17.19 2.93
C VAL A 40 -7.93 17.74 4.10
N PHE A 41 -8.58 17.98 5.24
CA PHE A 41 -7.89 18.38 6.47
C PHE A 41 -6.96 17.27 6.95
N SER A 42 -7.46 16.03 6.97
CA SER A 42 -6.69 14.85 7.39
C SER A 42 -5.46 14.63 6.53
N TRP A 43 -5.56 14.89 5.22
CA TRP A 43 -4.42 14.86 4.30
C TRP A 43 -3.37 15.89 4.70
N VAL A 44 -3.75 17.16 4.86
CA VAL A 44 -2.82 18.22 5.29
C VAL A 44 -2.11 17.84 6.60
N PHE A 45 -2.87 17.33 7.57
CA PHE A 45 -2.35 16.86 8.84
C PHE A 45 -1.34 15.71 8.67
N ILE A 46 -1.69 14.67 7.90
CA ILE A 46 -0.83 13.50 7.66
C ILE A 46 0.42 13.87 6.87
N PHE A 47 0.31 14.78 5.90
CA PHE A 47 1.47 15.26 5.15
C PHE A 47 2.47 15.98 6.03
N ALA A 48 1.98 16.92 6.84
CA ALA A 48 2.82 17.73 7.72
C ALA A 48 3.48 16.89 8.83
N LEU A 49 2.69 16.07 9.53
CA LEU A 49 3.15 15.41 10.75
C LEU A 49 3.71 13.99 10.55
N TYR A 50 3.47 13.37 9.40
CA TYR A 50 3.87 11.99 9.17
C TYR A 50 4.60 11.76 7.84
N PHE A 51 3.97 12.03 6.69
CA PHE A 51 4.51 11.60 5.41
C PHE A 51 5.80 12.30 5.02
N ILE A 52 5.88 13.63 5.18
CA ILE A 52 7.11 14.38 4.90
C ILE A 52 8.27 13.89 5.79
N PRO A 53 8.12 13.84 7.14
CA PRO A 53 9.14 13.24 8.00
C PRO A 53 9.56 11.84 7.57
N TYR A 54 8.60 10.96 7.28
CA TYR A 54 8.88 9.58 6.87
C TYR A 54 9.64 9.50 5.53
N ALA A 55 9.25 10.27 4.52
CA ALA A 55 9.95 10.31 3.23
C ALA A 55 11.40 10.81 3.39
N LEU A 56 11.63 11.80 4.25
CA LEU A 56 12.98 12.33 4.52
C LEU A 56 13.82 11.36 5.38
N ILE A 57 13.20 10.64 6.32
CA ILE A 57 13.84 9.54 7.07
C ILE A 57 14.31 8.45 6.11
N VAL A 58 13.46 8.02 5.18
CA VAL A 58 13.83 7.06 4.12
C VAL A 58 14.96 7.63 3.27
N GLY A 59 14.93 8.92 2.93
CA GLY A 59 16.03 9.64 2.28
C GLY A 59 17.37 9.46 2.99
N GLN A 60 17.39 9.68 4.31
CA GLN A 60 18.59 9.55 5.14
C GLN A 60 19.05 8.09 5.24
N LEU A 61 18.16 7.16 5.55
CA LEU A 61 18.49 5.74 5.66
C LEU A 61 18.99 5.15 4.34
N GLY A 62 18.32 5.46 3.23
CA GLY A 62 18.76 5.07 1.89
C GLY A 62 20.16 5.58 1.58
N SER A 63 20.45 6.85 1.87
CA SER A 63 21.80 7.41 1.65
C SER A 63 22.87 6.81 2.57
N THR A 64 22.47 6.40 3.79
CA THR A 64 23.38 5.79 4.78
C THR A 64 23.80 4.38 4.35
N PHE A 65 22.85 3.59 3.89
CA PHE A 65 23.03 2.18 3.53
C PHE A 65 22.92 1.97 2.02
N LYS A 66 23.54 2.85 1.24
CA LYS A 66 23.39 2.91 -0.21
C LYS A 66 23.75 1.59 -0.92
N GLU A 67 24.73 0.86 -0.39
CA GLU A 67 25.17 -0.44 -0.91
C GLU A 67 24.25 -1.62 -0.55
N GLY A 68 23.31 -1.40 0.37
CA GLY A 68 22.35 -2.40 0.81
C GLY A 68 21.23 -2.61 -0.20
N LYS A 69 21.05 -3.85 -0.66
CA LYS A 69 19.97 -4.23 -1.59
C LYS A 69 18.68 -4.70 -0.89
N GLY A 70 18.75 -5.08 0.39
CA GLY A 70 17.60 -5.60 1.16
C GLY A 70 16.71 -4.54 1.81
N GLY A 71 16.97 -3.25 1.58
CA GLY A 71 16.16 -2.16 2.15
C GLY A 71 16.14 -2.19 3.68
N VAL A 72 14.95 -2.23 4.28
CA VAL A 72 14.73 -2.14 5.73
C VAL A 72 15.47 -3.23 6.51
N SER A 73 15.46 -4.48 6.03
CA SER A 73 16.16 -5.57 6.72
C SER A 73 17.67 -5.35 6.76
N THR A 74 18.24 -4.79 5.68
CA THR A 74 19.66 -4.41 5.64
C THR A 74 19.97 -3.30 6.63
N TRP A 75 19.10 -2.29 6.75
CA TRP A 75 19.28 -1.21 7.72
C TRP A 75 19.34 -1.76 9.15
N ILE A 76 18.38 -2.62 9.51
CA ILE A 76 18.34 -3.28 10.82
C ILE A 76 19.55 -4.21 11.03
N LYS A 77 19.97 -4.97 10.00
CA LYS A 77 21.13 -5.87 10.11
C LYS A 77 22.40 -5.12 10.48
N HIS A 78 22.65 -3.98 9.84
CA HIS A 78 23.83 -3.18 10.12
C HIS A 78 23.79 -2.50 11.49
N THR A 79 22.61 -2.06 11.95
CA THR A 79 22.49 -1.31 13.21
C THR A 79 22.29 -2.19 14.45
N MET A 80 21.57 -3.31 14.32
CA MET A 80 21.06 -4.10 15.44
C MET A 80 21.30 -5.62 15.30
N GLY A 81 21.91 -6.07 14.20
CA GLY A 81 22.34 -7.45 14.01
C GLY A 81 21.33 -8.38 13.31
N PRO A 82 21.74 -9.63 13.02
CA PRO A 82 21.02 -10.54 12.13
C PRO A 82 19.67 -11.04 12.66
N GLY A 83 19.52 -11.21 13.98
CA GLY A 83 18.26 -11.71 14.56
C GLY A 83 17.09 -10.73 14.40
N LEU A 84 17.32 -9.44 14.66
CA LEU A 84 16.32 -8.41 14.42
C LEU A 84 16.11 -8.14 12.93
N ALA A 85 17.14 -8.29 12.11
CA ALA A 85 17.02 -8.19 10.66
C ALA A 85 16.09 -9.28 10.09
N TYR A 86 16.18 -10.50 10.63
CA TYR A 86 15.24 -11.57 10.30
C TYR A 86 13.80 -11.20 10.66
N LEU A 87 13.55 -10.70 11.88
CA LEU A 87 12.19 -10.28 12.28
C LEU A 87 11.66 -9.13 11.43
N ALA A 88 12.51 -8.18 11.05
CA ALA A 88 12.15 -7.10 10.15
C ALA A 88 11.79 -7.64 8.75
N ALA A 89 12.60 -8.55 8.19
CA ALA A 89 12.33 -9.19 6.90
C ALA A 89 11.05 -10.05 6.95
N TRP A 90 10.85 -10.82 8.02
CA TRP A 90 9.67 -11.62 8.25
C TRP A 90 8.42 -10.74 8.31
N THR A 91 8.44 -9.72 9.16
CA THR A 91 7.33 -8.76 9.29
C THR A 91 7.03 -8.15 7.92
N TYR A 92 8.04 -7.69 7.20
CA TYR A 92 7.88 -7.06 5.90
C TYR A 92 7.19 -7.98 4.87
N TRP A 93 7.54 -9.26 4.83
CA TRP A 93 6.93 -10.24 3.94
C TRP A 93 5.52 -10.65 4.41
N VAL A 94 5.36 -10.98 5.69
CA VAL A 94 4.11 -11.59 6.19
C VAL A 94 2.96 -10.59 6.24
N VAL A 95 3.24 -9.31 6.52
CA VAL A 95 2.22 -8.25 6.49
C VAL A 95 1.78 -7.91 5.06
N HIS A 96 2.48 -8.46 4.05
CA HIS A 96 2.12 -8.35 2.64
C HIS A 96 1.08 -9.40 2.21
N ILE A 97 0.84 -10.43 3.02
CA ILE A 97 -0.11 -11.51 2.72
C ILE A 97 -1.56 -11.00 2.57
N PRO A 98 -2.11 -10.13 3.46
CA PRO A 98 -3.46 -9.58 3.25
C PRO A 98 -3.61 -8.79 1.94
N TYR A 99 -2.54 -8.17 1.46
CA TYR A 99 -2.55 -7.47 0.17
C TYR A 99 -2.55 -8.43 -1.01
N LEU A 100 -1.84 -9.56 -0.90
CA LEU A 100 -1.94 -10.64 -1.89
C LEU A 100 -3.35 -11.23 -1.95
N ALA A 101 -4.05 -11.35 -0.82
CA ALA A 101 -5.45 -11.78 -0.78
C ALA A 101 -6.39 -10.74 -1.44
N GLN A 102 -6.07 -9.45 -1.33
CA GLN A 102 -6.94 -8.39 -1.86
C GLN A 102 -6.83 -8.21 -3.37
N LYS A 103 -5.65 -8.42 -3.96
CA LYS A 103 -5.43 -8.16 -5.39
C LYS A 103 -6.34 -8.96 -6.33
N PRO A 104 -6.55 -10.28 -6.15
CA PRO A 104 -7.47 -11.04 -6.99
C PRO A 104 -8.91 -10.53 -6.88
N GLN A 105 -9.35 -10.04 -5.71
CA GLN A 105 -10.67 -9.41 -5.56
C GLN A 105 -10.76 -8.13 -6.39
N ALA A 106 -9.73 -7.30 -6.35
CA ALA A 106 -9.67 -6.07 -7.15
C ALA A 106 -9.64 -6.36 -8.66
N ILE A 107 -8.96 -7.43 -9.10
CA ILE A 107 -8.98 -7.92 -10.49
C ILE A 107 -10.40 -8.32 -10.88
N LEU A 108 -11.08 -9.10 -10.03
CA LEU A 108 -12.44 -9.56 -10.29
C LEU A 108 -13.43 -8.39 -10.41
N ILE A 109 -13.36 -7.42 -9.49
CA ILE A 109 -14.20 -6.22 -9.52
C ILE A 109 -13.92 -5.39 -10.79
N ALA A 110 -12.64 -5.16 -11.11
CA ALA A 110 -12.26 -4.39 -12.30
C ALA A 110 -12.73 -5.04 -13.60
N LEU A 111 -12.61 -6.37 -13.71
CA LEU A 111 -13.14 -7.13 -14.84
C LEU A 111 -14.66 -7.07 -14.91
N GLY A 112 -15.35 -7.16 -13.77
CA GLY A 112 -16.81 -7.01 -13.72
C GLY A 112 -17.27 -5.68 -14.31
N TRP A 113 -16.64 -4.59 -13.88
CA TRP A 113 -16.88 -3.25 -14.42
C TRP A 113 -16.55 -3.11 -15.90
N ALA A 114 -15.44 -3.69 -16.36
CA ALA A 114 -15.07 -3.66 -17.78
C ALA A 114 -16.05 -4.42 -18.68
N LEU A 115 -16.63 -5.52 -18.18
CA LEU A 115 -17.52 -6.40 -18.96
C LEU A 115 -18.98 -5.96 -18.92
N LYS A 116 -19.48 -5.53 -17.75
CA LYS A 116 -20.90 -5.21 -17.53
C LYS A 116 -21.19 -3.72 -17.60
N GLY A 117 -20.20 -2.89 -17.33
CA GLY A 117 -20.37 -1.45 -17.24
C GLY A 117 -21.05 -0.97 -15.96
N ASP A 118 -21.22 -1.86 -14.98
CA ASP A 118 -21.79 -1.56 -13.67
C ASP A 118 -21.13 -2.41 -12.56
N GLY A 119 -21.53 -2.15 -11.32
CA GLY A 119 -21.05 -2.86 -10.12
C GLY A 119 -21.89 -4.08 -9.74
N SER A 120 -22.71 -4.65 -10.63
CA SER A 120 -23.66 -5.73 -10.28
C SER A 120 -22.97 -7.04 -9.91
N LEU A 121 -21.77 -7.30 -10.46
CA LEU A 121 -21.08 -8.58 -10.33
C LEU A 121 -20.88 -9.04 -8.88
N ILE A 122 -20.65 -8.11 -7.96
CA ILE A 122 -20.46 -8.43 -6.53
C ILE A 122 -21.77 -8.74 -5.79
N LYS A 123 -22.93 -8.44 -6.39
CA LYS A 123 -24.28 -8.67 -5.84
C LYS A 123 -24.97 -9.90 -6.44
N GLU A 124 -24.56 -10.32 -7.64
CA GLU A 124 -25.17 -11.45 -8.36
C GLU A 124 -24.79 -12.82 -7.80
N TYR A 125 -23.64 -12.93 -7.15
CA TYR A 125 -23.11 -14.20 -6.66
C TYR A 125 -22.94 -14.18 -5.15
N THR A 126 -22.99 -15.35 -4.54
CA THR A 126 -22.72 -15.49 -3.11
C THR A 126 -21.27 -15.15 -2.81
N VAL A 127 -21.00 -14.66 -1.59
CA VAL A 127 -19.64 -14.34 -1.13
C VAL A 127 -18.70 -15.53 -1.27
N VAL A 128 -19.19 -16.73 -0.93
CA VAL A 128 -18.41 -17.97 -1.03
C VAL A 128 -18.00 -18.26 -2.47
N ALA A 129 -18.91 -18.08 -3.44
CA ALA A 129 -18.60 -18.28 -4.86
C ALA A 129 -17.56 -17.25 -5.36
N LEU A 130 -17.72 -15.98 -4.98
CA LEU A 130 -16.78 -14.92 -5.37
C LEU A 130 -15.40 -15.08 -4.72
N GLN A 131 -15.32 -15.52 -3.46
CA GLN A 131 -14.05 -15.84 -2.81
C GLN A 131 -13.42 -17.12 -3.38
N GLY A 132 -14.22 -18.11 -3.75
CA GLY A 132 -13.73 -19.29 -4.48
C GLY A 132 -13.08 -18.91 -5.81
N LEU A 133 -13.72 -18.01 -6.58
CA LEU A 133 -13.15 -17.46 -7.82
C LEU A 133 -11.90 -16.61 -7.55
N THR A 134 -11.91 -15.80 -6.50
CA THR A 134 -10.74 -15.02 -6.03
C THR A 134 -9.55 -15.94 -5.73
N LEU A 135 -9.79 -17.07 -5.04
CA LEU A 135 -8.76 -18.07 -4.74
C LEU A 135 -8.25 -18.75 -6.01
N ALA A 136 -9.14 -19.13 -6.92
CA ALA A 136 -8.75 -19.73 -8.20
C ALA A 136 -7.88 -18.78 -9.04
N LEU A 137 -8.25 -17.49 -9.10
CA LEU A 137 -7.46 -16.44 -9.74
C LEU A 137 -6.08 -16.29 -9.08
N PHE A 138 -6.02 -16.32 -7.75
CA PHE A 138 -4.75 -16.25 -7.03
C PHE A 138 -3.84 -17.44 -7.34
N VAL A 139 -4.37 -18.67 -7.32
CA VAL A 139 -3.62 -19.88 -7.66
C VAL A 139 -3.09 -19.81 -9.09
N PHE A 140 -3.93 -19.35 -10.03
CA PHE A 140 -3.52 -19.14 -11.42
C PHE A 140 -2.35 -18.15 -11.52
N PHE A 141 -2.46 -16.97 -10.91
CA PHE A 141 -1.38 -15.97 -10.98
C PHE A 141 -0.13 -16.35 -10.19
N MET A 142 -0.25 -17.18 -9.15
CA MET A 142 0.91 -17.78 -8.48
C MET A 142 1.65 -18.76 -9.39
N TRP A 143 0.91 -19.60 -10.14
CA TRP A 143 1.51 -20.45 -11.15
C TRP A 143 2.19 -19.63 -12.25
N VAL A 144 1.56 -18.55 -12.71
CA VAL A 144 2.18 -17.59 -13.65
C VAL A 144 3.47 -17.00 -13.08
N ALA A 145 3.44 -16.53 -11.82
CA ALA A 145 4.62 -15.97 -11.14
C ALA A 145 5.77 -16.97 -11.04
N SER A 146 5.45 -18.25 -10.77
CA SER A 146 6.44 -19.31 -10.59
C SER A 146 7.28 -19.62 -11.83
N ARG A 147 6.81 -19.22 -13.02
CA ARG A 147 7.46 -19.45 -14.33
C ARG A 147 8.38 -18.31 -14.78
N GLY A 148 8.42 -17.19 -14.05
CA GLY A 148 9.29 -16.06 -14.35
C GLY A 148 8.99 -15.41 -15.70
N MET A 149 8.15 -14.37 -15.73
CA MET A 149 7.75 -13.74 -17.00
C MET A 149 8.29 -12.33 -17.15
N LYS A 150 9.12 -12.11 -18.19
CA LYS A 150 9.57 -10.78 -18.62
C LYS A 150 8.42 -9.92 -19.17
N SER A 151 7.42 -10.53 -19.82
CA SER A 151 6.29 -9.80 -20.44
C SER A 151 5.43 -9.04 -19.43
N LEU A 152 5.26 -9.56 -18.22
CA LEU A 152 4.48 -8.91 -17.17
C LEU A 152 5.14 -7.62 -16.64
N LYS A 153 6.47 -7.45 -16.81
CA LYS A 153 7.14 -6.17 -16.54
C LYS A 153 6.66 -5.08 -17.49
N VAL A 154 6.50 -5.41 -18.77
CA VAL A 154 6.03 -4.47 -19.79
C VAL A 154 4.56 -4.14 -19.56
N VAL A 155 3.72 -5.16 -19.36
CA VAL A 155 2.28 -4.98 -19.06
C VAL A 155 2.10 -4.11 -17.81
N GLY A 156 2.84 -4.40 -16.73
CA GLY A 156 2.78 -3.60 -15.51
C GLY A 156 3.24 -2.16 -15.70
N SER A 157 4.26 -1.93 -16.53
CA SER A 157 4.74 -0.57 -16.82
C SER A 157 3.70 0.23 -17.60
N VAL A 158 3.13 -0.36 -18.65
CA VAL A 158 2.07 0.29 -19.45
C VAL A 158 0.83 0.56 -18.60
N ALA A 159 0.38 -0.42 -17.82
CA ALA A 159 -0.76 -0.26 -16.92
C ALA A 159 -0.50 0.79 -15.84
N GLY A 160 0.70 0.82 -15.24
CA GLY A 160 1.08 1.83 -14.26
C GLY A 160 1.07 3.25 -14.83
N ILE A 161 1.62 3.43 -16.04
CA ILE A 161 1.58 4.73 -16.76
C ILE A 161 0.14 5.12 -17.10
N ALA A 162 -0.67 4.18 -17.60
CA ALA A 162 -2.08 4.44 -17.90
C ALA A 162 -2.84 4.88 -16.64
N MET A 163 -2.67 4.16 -15.52
CA MET A 163 -3.29 4.51 -14.24
C MET A 163 -2.85 5.88 -13.72
N PHE A 164 -1.56 6.22 -13.89
CA PHE A 164 -1.03 7.53 -13.55
C PHE A 164 -1.69 8.64 -14.38
N ILE A 165 -1.73 8.49 -15.71
CA ILE A 165 -2.36 9.44 -16.63
C ILE A 165 -3.85 9.59 -16.30
N MET A 166 -4.57 8.49 -16.11
CA MET A 166 -5.99 8.50 -15.77
C MET A 166 -6.25 9.20 -14.42
N SER A 167 -5.36 9.04 -13.44
CA SER A 167 -5.47 9.74 -12.15
C SER A 167 -5.35 11.26 -12.29
N ILE A 168 -4.41 11.74 -13.12
CA ILE A 168 -4.26 13.18 -13.40
C ILE A 168 -5.44 13.68 -14.23
N LEU A 169 -5.82 12.94 -15.26
CA LEU A 169 -6.96 13.25 -16.12
C LEU A 169 -8.24 13.41 -15.28
N TYR A 170 -8.46 12.50 -14.33
CA TYR A 170 -9.58 12.57 -13.39
C TYR A 170 -9.63 13.91 -12.67
N VAL A 171 -8.52 14.33 -12.03
CA VAL A 171 -8.47 15.59 -11.27
C VAL A 171 -8.79 16.78 -12.19
N VAL A 172 -8.18 16.83 -13.36
CA VAL A 172 -8.39 17.94 -14.32
C VAL A 172 -9.85 17.98 -14.78
N MET A 173 -10.41 16.85 -15.21
CA MET A 173 -11.77 16.79 -15.75
C MET A 173 -12.83 17.04 -14.66
N ALA A 174 -12.64 16.52 -13.46
CA ALA A 174 -13.58 16.72 -12.36
C ALA A 174 -13.63 18.19 -11.91
N VAL A 175 -12.48 18.85 -11.77
CA VAL A 175 -12.40 20.26 -11.37
C VAL A 175 -12.98 21.19 -12.45
N THR A 176 -12.79 20.86 -13.72
CA THR A 176 -13.27 21.68 -14.84
C THR A 176 -14.73 21.40 -15.24
N ALA A 177 -15.32 20.28 -14.81
CA ALA A 177 -16.67 19.88 -15.20
C ALA A 177 -17.73 20.97 -14.91
N PRO A 178 -17.84 21.57 -13.70
CA PRO A 178 -18.88 22.58 -13.47
C PRO A 178 -18.77 23.81 -14.37
N ALA A 179 -17.55 24.17 -14.78
CA ALA A 179 -17.31 25.34 -15.64
C ALA A 179 -17.57 25.05 -17.13
N ILE A 180 -17.47 23.79 -17.56
CA ILE A 180 -17.55 23.40 -18.98
C ILE A 180 -18.91 22.76 -19.31
N THR A 181 -19.49 22.02 -18.38
CA THR A 181 -20.65 21.15 -18.62
C THR A 181 -21.90 21.57 -17.82
N ASN A 182 -21.85 22.71 -17.10
CA ASN A 182 -22.91 23.23 -16.23
C ASN A 182 -23.44 22.22 -15.20
N VAL A 183 -22.61 21.23 -14.83
CA VAL A 183 -22.97 20.22 -13.84
C VAL A 183 -22.93 20.83 -12.44
N GLU A 184 -23.97 20.56 -11.65
CA GLU A 184 -24.04 20.97 -10.25
C GLU A 184 -23.07 20.13 -9.38
N ILE A 185 -22.42 20.82 -8.44
CA ILE A 185 -21.52 20.21 -7.45
C ILE A 185 -22.37 19.35 -6.50
N ALA A 186 -22.04 18.06 -6.41
CA ALA A 186 -22.80 17.10 -5.61
C ALA A 186 -22.83 17.44 -4.11
N THR A 187 -21.72 17.90 -3.55
CA THR A 187 -21.71 18.45 -2.19
C THR A 187 -22.18 19.90 -2.22
N ALA A 188 -23.45 20.14 -1.90
CA ALA A 188 -24.00 21.49 -1.80
C ALA A 188 -23.34 22.30 -0.67
N ASN A 189 -23.21 23.62 -0.85
CA ASN A 189 -22.73 24.57 0.18
C ASN A 189 -21.42 24.14 0.85
N ILE A 190 -20.37 23.90 0.07
CA ILE A 190 -19.02 23.66 0.61
C ILE A 190 -18.57 24.94 1.33
N THR A 191 -18.41 24.82 2.65
CA THR A 191 -17.96 25.90 3.54
C THR A 191 -16.72 25.45 4.30
N TRP A 192 -16.09 26.34 5.07
CA TRP A 192 -14.95 25.97 5.89
C TRP A 192 -15.27 24.83 6.87
N GLN A 193 -16.50 24.78 7.37
CA GLN A 193 -17.02 23.75 8.26
C GLN A 193 -17.03 22.36 7.61
N SER A 194 -17.15 22.27 6.27
CA SER A 194 -17.11 20.99 5.55
C SER A 194 -15.76 20.26 5.64
N PHE A 195 -14.71 20.95 6.07
CA PHE A 195 -13.36 20.41 6.18
C PHE A 195 -12.93 20.14 7.62
N ILE A 196 -13.63 20.68 8.61
CA ILE A 196 -13.23 20.56 10.02
C ILE A 196 -13.63 19.17 10.53
N PRO A 197 -12.68 18.35 11.04
CA PRO A 197 -13.01 17.06 11.59
C PRO A 197 -13.71 17.19 12.95
N HIS A 198 -14.74 16.38 13.16
CA HIS A 198 -15.19 16.02 14.50
C HIS A 198 -14.26 14.91 14.99
N ILE A 199 -13.33 15.24 15.91
CA ILE A 199 -12.35 14.29 16.44
C ILE A 199 -13.04 13.36 17.45
N ASP A 200 -13.74 12.37 16.93
CA ASP A 200 -14.32 11.27 17.69
C ASP A 200 -13.54 9.97 17.47
N PHE A 201 -14.00 8.89 18.10
CA PHE A 201 -13.37 7.59 17.96
C PHE A 201 -13.41 7.10 16.51
N THR A 202 -14.52 7.30 15.80
CA THR A 202 -14.68 6.92 14.38
C THR A 202 -13.61 7.57 13.52
N TYR A 203 -13.44 8.90 13.62
CA TYR A 203 -12.38 9.63 12.93
C TYR A 203 -11.00 9.06 13.24
N ILE A 204 -10.68 8.78 14.51
CA ILE A 204 -9.39 8.22 14.91
C ILE A 204 -9.11 6.86 14.24
N THR A 205 -10.13 6.01 14.07
CA THR A 205 -9.96 4.69 13.42
C THR A 205 -9.64 4.79 11.92
N THR A 206 -9.95 5.92 11.27
CA THR A 206 -9.70 6.14 9.84
C THR A 206 -8.27 6.57 9.53
N ILE A 207 -7.51 7.01 10.55
CA ILE A 207 -6.10 7.43 10.42
C ILE A 207 -5.23 6.30 9.86
N SER A 208 -5.55 5.04 10.17
CA SER A 208 -4.85 3.86 9.64
C SER A 208 -4.85 3.83 8.11
N MET A 209 -5.97 4.18 7.47
CA MET A 209 -6.12 4.19 6.01
C MET A 209 -5.26 5.30 5.37
N LEU A 210 -5.15 6.45 6.04
CA LEU A 210 -4.30 7.55 5.57
C LEU A 210 -2.82 7.19 5.66
N VAL A 211 -2.39 6.60 6.79
CA VAL A 211 -1.00 6.11 6.97
C VAL A 211 -0.68 5.02 5.95
N PHE A 212 -1.62 4.12 5.68
CA PHE A 212 -1.49 3.08 4.67
C PHE A 212 -1.35 3.66 3.26
N ALA A 213 -2.17 4.65 2.90
CA ALA A 213 -2.21 5.26 1.58
C ALA A 213 -0.93 6.01 1.18
N VAL A 214 -0.18 6.53 2.15
CA VAL A 214 1.12 7.21 1.90
C VAL A 214 2.33 6.32 2.21
N GLY A 215 2.10 5.06 2.57
CA GLY A 215 3.15 4.12 2.91
C GLY A 215 3.85 3.51 1.69
N GLY A 216 5.10 3.07 1.85
CA GLY A 216 5.86 2.34 0.82
C GLY A 216 7.01 3.13 0.20
N ALA A 217 7.30 4.33 0.69
CA ALA A 217 8.42 5.16 0.26
C ALA A 217 9.77 4.43 0.38
N GLU A 218 9.91 3.53 1.36
CA GLU A 218 11.10 2.70 1.59
C GLU A 218 11.39 1.72 0.45
N LYS A 219 10.38 1.33 -0.35
CA LYS A 219 10.55 0.37 -1.46
C LYS A 219 11.52 0.87 -2.53
N ILE A 220 11.72 2.17 -2.61
CA ILE A 220 12.57 2.82 -3.62
C ILE A 220 14.01 2.97 -3.12
N SER A 221 14.29 2.67 -1.85
CA SER A 221 15.63 2.77 -1.30
C SER A 221 16.70 1.95 -2.04
N PRO A 222 16.43 0.77 -2.63
CA PRO A 222 17.45 0.04 -3.39
C PRO A 222 17.93 0.80 -4.64
N TYR A 223 17.19 1.79 -5.12
CA TYR A 223 17.56 2.62 -6.29
C TYR A 223 18.47 3.79 -5.93
N VAL A 224 18.73 4.05 -4.65
CA VAL A 224 19.57 5.17 -4.19
C VAL A 224 20.94 5.17 -4.84
N ASN A 225 21.56 3.99 -4.99
CA ASN A 225 22.89 3.80 -5.56
C ASN A 225 22.92 3.94 -7.09
N GLN A 226 21.77 3.89 -7.75
CA GLN A 226 21.62 4.09 -9.20
C GLN A 226 21.45 5.58 -9.56
N THR A 227 21.40 6.46 -8.56
CA THR A 227 21.34 7.91 -8.80
C THR A 227 22.73 8.49 -9.08
N ARG A 228 22.78 9.59 -9.83
CA ARG A 228 24.04 10.31 -10.11
C ARG A 228 24.73 10.81 -8.84
N ASN A 229 23.96 11.36 -7.90
CA ASN A 229 24.44 11.85 -6.61
C ASN A 229 23.46 11.38 -5.51
N PRO A 230 23.72 10.24 -4.85
CA PRO A 230 22.83 9.67 -3.84
C PRO A 230 22.46 10.63 -2.71
N GLY A 231 23.43 11.37 -2.15
CA GLY A 231 23.18 12.34 -1.09
C GLY A 231 22.32 13.55 -1.46
N LYS A 232 22.12 13.87 -2.75
CA LYS A 232 21.32 15.02 -3.18
C LYS A 232 20.08 14.63 -3.99
N GLU A 233 20.24 13.74 -4.96
CA GLU A 233 19.20 13.37 -5.93
C GLU A 233 18.11 12.53 -5.27
N PHE A 234 18.49 11.58 -4.41
CA PHE A 234 17.52 10.69 -3.75
C PHE A 234 16.63 11.45 -2.76
N PRO A 235 17.16 12.22 -1.78
CA PRO A 235 16.32 13.02 -0.88
C PRO A 235 15.46 14.05 -1.61
N LYS A 236 16.00 14.70 -2.66
CA LYS A 236 15.22 15.61 -3.50
C LYS A 236 14.07 14.90 -4.20
N GLY A 237 14.30 13.68 -4.70
CA GLY A 237 13.25 12.83 -5.26
C GLY A 237 12.17 12.46 -4.24
N MET A 238 12.56 12.15 -2.99
CA MET A 238 11.63 11.86 -1.90
C MET A 238 10.79 13.07 -1.48
N LEU A 239 11.39 14.27 -1.46
CA LEU A 239 10.65 15.50 -1.19
C LEU A 239 9.64 15.81 -2.31
N PHE A 240 10.05 15.66 -3.57
CA PHE A 240 9.15 15.90 -4.71
C PHE A 240 8.02 14.87 -4.77
N LEU A 241 8.30 13.60 -4.46
CA LEU A 241 7.28 12.58 -4.21
C LEU A 241 6.26 13.08 -3.18
N ALA A 242 6.73 13.61 -2.04
CA ALA A 242 5.84 14.07 -0.98
C ALA A 242 4.88 15.17 -1.46
N VAL A 243 5.40 16.14 -2.22
CA VAL A 243 4.60 17.21 -2.83
C VAL A 243 3.61 16.67 -3.86
N MET A 244 4.04 15.80 -4.77
CA MET A 244 3.16 15.22 -5.79
C MET A 244 1.98 14.46 -5.17
N VAL A 245 2.25 13.63 -4.16
CA VAL A 245 1.22 12.88 -3.46
C VAL A 245 0.26 13.83 -2.73
N ALA A 246 0.78 14.88 -2.07
CA ALA A 246 -0.05 15.85 -1.37
C ALA A 246 -1.01 16.59 -2.31
N VAL A 247 -0.50 17.06 -3.45
CA VAL A 247 -1.33 17.74 -4.46
C VAL A 247 -2.39 16.80 -5.01
N CYS A 248 -2.03 15.58 -5.40
CA CYS A 248 -2.98 14.60 -5.93
C CYS A 248 -4.03 14.16 -4.91
N ALA A 249 -3.65 14.02 -3.64
CA ALA A 249 -4.56 13.67 -2.55
C ALA A 249 -5.60 14.77 -2.29
N ILE A 250 -5.15 16.01 -2.13
CA ILE A 250 -6.02 17.15 -1.82
C ILE A 250 -6.94 17.43 -3.00
N LEU A 251 -6.39 17.60 -4.20
CA LEU A 251 -7.19 17.92 -5.39
C LEU A 251 -8.11 16.76 -5.78
N GLY A 252 -7.63 15.51 -5.65
CA GLY A 252 -8.45 14.33 -5.89
C GLY A 252 -9.62 14.24 -4.92
N SER A 253 -9.42 14.52 -3.63
CA SER A 253 -10.50 14.49 -2.64
C SER A 253 -11.50 15.62 -2.81
N LEU A 254 -11.06 16.82 -3.22
CA LEU A 254 -11.94 17.91 -3.61
C LEU A 254 -12.78 17.54 -4.83
N ALA A 255 -12.15 16.96 -5.87
CA ALA A 255 -12.83 16.44 -7.04
C ALA A 255 -13.88 15.37 -6.69
N MET A 256 -13.59 14.46 -5.76
CA MET A 256 -14.58 13.50 -5.26
C MET A 256 -15.78 14.21 -4.61
N GLY A 257 -15.55 15.28 -3.84
CA GLY A 257 -16.61 16.11 -3.25
C GLY A 257 -17.51 16.82 -4.26
N MET A 258 -17.00 17.07 -5.46
CA MET A 258 -17.80 17.63 -6.55
C MET A 258 -18.71 16.60 -7.21
N MET A 259 -18.38 15.31 -7.12
CA MET A 259 -19.05 14.23 -7.85
C MET A 259 -19.94 13.35 -6.96
N PHE A 260 -19.62 13.28 -5.67
CA PHE A 260 -20.31 12.49 -4.66
C PHE A 260 -20.60 13.37 -3.44
N ASP A 261 -21.84 13.32 -2.94
CA ASP A 261 -22.20 14.07 -1.74
C ASP A 261 -21.40 13.56 -0.53
N SER A 262 -20.59 14.44 0.04
CA SER A 262 -19.78 14.13 1.24
C SER A 262 -20.61 13.83 2.48
N ARG A 263 -21.90 14.19 2.50
CA ARG A 263 -22.82 13.95 3.61
C ARG A 263 -23.60 12.64 3.46
N HIS A 264 -23.67 12.10 2.25
CA HIS A 264 -24.38 10.86 1.92
C HIS A 264 -23.51 9.98 1.01
N ILE A 265 -22.45 9.45 1.60
CA ILE A 265 -21.46 8.62 0.89
C ILE A 265 -22.08 7.25 0.60
N PRO A 266 -22.07 6.76 -0.66
CA PRO A 266 -22.56 5.43 -0.98
C PRO A 266 -21.80 4.33 -0.23
N ASP A 267 -22.52 3.33 0.28
CA ASP A 267 -21.92 2.25 1.06
C ASP A 267 -20.88 1.44 0.28
N ASP A 268 -21.00 1.31 -1.03
CA ASP A 268 -20.04 0.59 -1.86
C ASP A 268 -19.01 1.50 -2.55
N LEU A 269 -18.93 2.79 -2.18
CA LEU A 269 -17.99 3.73 -2.78
C LEU A 269 -16.52 3.28 -2.64
N MET A 270 -16.17 2.60 -1.55
CA MET A 270 -14.81 2.08 -1.38
C MET A 270 -14.47 0.95 -2.37
N THR A 271 -15.47 0.16 -2.76
CA THR A 271 -15.31 -0.97 -3.68
C THR A 271 -15.43 -0.53 -5.14
N ASN A 272 -16.40 0.35 -5.41
CA ASN A 272 -16.84 0.71 -6.76
C ASN A 272 -16.53 2.17 -7.16
N GLY A 273 -16.17 3.03 -6.21
CA GLY A 273 -16.13 4.48 -6.42
C GLY A 273 -15.12 4.95 -7.46
N GLN A 274 -14.05 4.19 -7.69
CA GLN A 274 -13.12 4.48 -8.77
C GLN A 274 -13.82 4.40 -10.14
N TYR A 275 -14.69 3.42 -10.35
CA TYR A 275 -15.42 3.24 -11.60
C TYR A 275 -16.59 4.21 -11.71
N TYR A 276 -17.33 4.44 -10.61
CA TYR A 276 -18.36 5.49 -10.55
C TYR A 276 -17.80 6.86 -10.92
N ALA A 277 -16.59 7.18 -10.44
CA ALA A 277 -15.93 8.44 -10.75
C ALA A 277 -15.69 8.60 -12.25
N PHE A 278 -15.09 7.60 -12.92
CA PHE A 278 -14.87 7.68 -14.37
C PHE A 278 -16.15 7.56 -15.20
N GLN A 279 -17.17 6.86 -14.69
CA GLN A 279 -18.49 6.78 -15.34
C GLN A 279 -19.18 8.14 -15.32
N LYS A 280 -19.27 8.78 -14.15
CA LYS A 280 -19.80 10.15 -14.01
C LYS A 280 -19.02 11.17 -14.84
N LEU A 281 -17.69 11.07 -14.92
CA LEU A 281 -16.92 11.92 -15.84
C LEU A 281 -17.33 11.70 -17.30
N GLY A 282 -17.52 10.44 -17.69
CA GLY A 282 -18.02 10.11 -19.01
C GLY A 282 -19.41 10.70 -19.28
N GLU A 283 -20.30 10.71 -18.30
CA GLU A 283 -21.61 11.36 -18.40
C GLU A 283 -21.49 12.88 -18.53
N TYR A 284 -20.69 13.53 -17.69
CA TYR A 284 -20.49 14.99 -17.71
C TYR A 284 -19.99 15.49 -19.05
N TYR A 285 -19.06 14.76 -19.67
CA TYR A 285 -18.45 15.15 -20.94
C TYR A 285 -19.07 14.46 -22.17
N HIS A 286 -20.22 13.81 -22.03
CA HIS A 286 -20.92 13.09 -23.11
C HIS A 286 -20.07 12.00 -23.80
N MET A 287 -19.15 11.38 -23.06
CA MET A 287 -18.29 10.28 -23.51
C MET A 287 -18.84 8.89 -23.14
N GLY A 288 -20.00 8.82 -22.49
CA GLY A 288 -20.61 7.57 -22.01
C GLY A 288 -19.67 6.77 -21.12
N ASN A 289 -19.72 5.43 -21.20
CA ASN A 289 -18.89 4.55 -20.35
C ASN A 289 -17.42 4.42 -20.79
N SER A 290 -16.96 5.15 -21.82
CA SER A 290 -15.62 4.96 -22.40
C SER A 290 -14.49 5.16 -21.38
N LEU A 291 -14.50 6.26 -20.63
CA LEU A 291 -13.49 6.55 -19.60
C LEU A 291 -13.46 5.48 -18.50
N MET A 292 -14.64 5.01 -18.08
CA MET A 292 -14.78 3.95 -17.09
C MET A 292 -14.20 2.63 -17.61
N VAL A 293 -14.53 2.22 -18.85
CA VAL A 293 -14.02 0.96 -19.44
C VAL A 293 -12.50 1.02 -19.62
N ILE A 294 -11.96 2.14 -20.10
CA ILE A 294 -10.50 2.34 -20.22
C ILE A 294 -9.84 2.20 -18.84
N TYR A 295 -10.41 2.85 -17.83
CA TYR A 295 -9.91 2.74 -16.46
C TYR A 295 -10.00 1.30 -15.92
N ALA A 296 -11.12 0.62 -16.15
CA ALA A 296 -11.33 -0.75 -15.66
C ALA A 296 -10.35 -1.74 -16.26
N ILE A 297 -10.03 -1.62 -17.56
CA ILE A 297 -9.00 -2.42 -18.24
C ILE A 297 -7.61 -2.07 -17.71
N ALA A 298 -7.27 -0.78 -17.62
CA ALA A 298 -5.98 -0.34 -17.10
C ALA A 298 -5.77 -0.81 -15.65
N ASN A 299 -6.80 -0.70 -14.80
CA ASN A 299 -6.76 -1.15 -13.42
C ASN A 299 -6.62 -2.68 -13.37
N THR A 300 -7.38 -3.45 -14.16
CA THR A 300 -7.23 -4.91 -14.26
C THR A 300 -5.79 -5.31 -14.54
N LEU A 301 -5.19 -4.76 -15.60
CA LEU A 301 -3.80 -5.05 -15.99
C LEU A 301 -2.81 -4.61 -14.90
N GLY A 302 -3.07 -3.47 -14.25
CA GLY A 302 -2.28 -2.95 -13.15
C GLY A 302 -2.31 -3.86 -11.91
N GLN A 303 -3.49 -4.34 -11.54
CA GLN A 303 -3.65 -5.27 -10.41
C GLN A 303 -3.00 -6.63 -10.70
N ILE A 304 -3.13 -7.16 -11.93
CA ILE A 304 -2.46 -8.41 -12.35
C ILE A 304 -0.94 -8.28 -12.23
N ALA A 305 -0.37 -7.21 -12.80
CA ALA A 305 1.06 -6.98 -12.73
C ALA A 305 1.52 -6.82 -11.28
N ALA A 306 0.83 -6.00 -10.49
CA ALA A 306 1.13 -5.79 -9.09
C ALA A 306 1.07 -7.09 -8.28
N LEU A 307 0.08 -7.97 -8.53
CA LEU A 307 -0.05 -9.27 -7.89
C LEU A 307 1.15 -10.16 -8.18
N VAL A 308 1.49 -10.34 -9.46
CA VAL A 308 2.60 -11.24 -9.85
C VAL A 308 3.94 -10.76 -9.29
N PHE A 309 4.23 -9.45 -9.34
CA PHE A 309 5.45 -8.91 -8.71
C PHE A 309 5.46 -9.07 -7.19
N SER A 310 4.28 -8.91 -6.57
CA SER A 310 4.11 -8.98 -5.13
C SER A 310 4.24 -10.40 -4.56
N ILE A 311 3.98 -11.43 -5.35
CA ILE A 311 4.20 -12.83 -4.94
C ILE A 311 5.71 -13.11 -4.86
N ASP A 312 6.46 -12.71 -5.89
CA ASP A 312 7.83 -13.14 -6.05
C ASP A 312 8.84 -12.28 -5.27
N ALA A 313 8.77 -10.95 -5.40
CA ALA A 313 9.83 -10.07 -4.92
C ALA A 313 9.98 -10.06 -3.38
N PRO A 314 8.91 -9.87 -2.57
CA PRO A 314 9.04 -9.86 -1.11
C PRO A 314 9.51 -11.20 -0.55
N LEU A 315 9.05 -12.32 -1.12
CA LEU A 315 9.45 -13.65 -0.68
C LEU A 315 10.92 -13.92 -0.99
N LYS A 316 11.41 -13.52 -2.16
CA LYS A 316 12.83 -13.61 -2.52
C LYS A 316 13.71 -12.72 -1.65
N VAL A 317 13.22 -11.54 -1.23
CA VAL A 317 13.95 -10.70 -0.27
C VAL A 317 14.06 -11.38 1.10
N LEU A 318 13.00 -12.02 1.58
CA LEU A 318 13.03 -12.78 2.83
C LEU A 318 14.00 -13.96 2.77
N LEU A 319 13.97 -14.72 1.67
CA LEU A 319 14.73 -15.97 1.54
C LEU A 319 16.15 -15.78 0.97
N GLY A 320 16.43 -14.69 0.26
CA GLY A 320 17.70 -14.44 -0.41
C GLY A 320 18.84 -14.08 0.53
N ASP A 321 18.54 -13.35 1.61
CA ASP A 321 19.49 -13.03 2.70
C ASP A 321 19.26 -13.90 3.95
N ALA A 322 18.67 -15.09 3.76
CA ALA A 322 18.30 -16.00 4.82
C ALA A 322 19.53 -16.52 5.57
N ASP A 323 19.65 -16.15 6.85
CA ASP A 323 20.61 -16.74 7.77
C ASP A 323 20.06 -18.11 8.24
N SER A 324 20.86 -19.16 8.07
CA SER A 324 20.50 -20.55 8.37
C SER A 324 20.14 -20.77 9.84
N LYS A 325 20.51 -19.84 10.74
CA LYS A 325 20.09 -19.84 12.14
C LYS A 325 18.61 -19.49 12.34
N TYR A 326 18.00 -18.78 11.39
CA TYR A 326 16.63 -18.25 11.53
C TYR A 326 15.65 -18.79 10.51
N ILE A 327 16.11 -19.18 9.31
CA ILE A 327 15.24 -19.70 8.24
C ILE A 327 15.63 -21.15 7.91
N PRO A 328 14.70 -22.12 8.03
CA PRO A 328 14.92 -23.50 7.62
C PRO A 328 15.33 -23.61 6.15
N GLN A 329 16.42 -24.33 5.85
CA GLN A 329 16.91 -24.52 4.47
C GLN A 329 15.86 -25.11 3.52
N ARG A 330 14.90 -25.88 4.05
CA ARG A 330 13.79 -26.42 3.26
C ARG A 330 12.97 -25.32 2.57
N LEU A 331 12.82 -24.14 3.18
CA LEU A 331 12.08 -23.01 2.59
C LEU A 331 12.85 -22.35 1.44
N CYS A 332 14.17 -22.44 1.45
CA CYS A 332 15.05 -21.87 0.42
C CYS A 332 15.21 -22.78 -0.81
N ARG A 333 14.61 -23.98 -0.83
CA ARG A 333 14.70 -24.89 -1.98
C ARG A 333 14.00 -24.29 -3.20
N THR A 334 14.77 -24.11 -4.27
CA THR A 334 14.29 -23.56 -5.54
C THR A 334 14.06 -24.64 -6.59
N ASN A 335 13.11 -24.41 -7.51
CA ASN A 335 12.97 -25.20 -8.72
C ASN A 335 13.96 -24.74 -9.83
N ALA A 336 13.88 -25.33 -11.02
CA ALA A 336 14.72 -24.99 -12.17
C ALA A 336 14.58 -23.52 -12.64
N ALA A 337 13.47 -22.86 -12.34
CA ALA A 337 13.23 -21.45 -12.64
C ALA A 337 13.74 -20.49 -11.54
N GLY A 338 14.38 -21.02 -10.48
CA GLY A 338 14.86 -20.22 -9.35
C GLY A 338 13.75 -19.79 -8.37
N THR A 339 12.58 -20.44 -8.44
CA THR A 339 11.41 -20.12 -7.62
C THR A 339 11.43 -20.93 -6.32
N PRO A 340 11.35 -20.30 -5.12
CA PRO A 340 11.35 -21.00 -3.83
C PRO A 340 10.02 -21.73 -3.59
N VAL A 341 9.96 -23.02 -3.90
CA VAL A 341 8.72 -23.82 -3.97
C VAL A 341 7.96 -23.85 -2.64
N ASN A 342 8.66 -24.12 -1.55
CA ASN A 342 8.04 -24.19 -0.22
C ASN A 342 7.63 -22.81 0.30
N GLY A 343 8.33 -21.74 -0.11
CA GLY A 343 7.92 -20.37 0.19
C GLY A 343 6.64 -19.98 -0.55
N TYR A 344 6.50 -20.41 -1.81
CA TYR A 344 5.26 -20.23 -2.59
C TYR A 344 4.10 -21.00 -1.98
N LEU A 345 4.32 -22.26 -1.56
CA LEU A 345 3.30 -23.06 -0.88
C LEU A 345 2.83 -22.41 0.43
N LEU A 346 3.77 -21.92 1.25
CA LEU A 346 3.43 -21.17 2.46
C LEU A 346 2.60 -19.92 2.14
N THR A 347 3.01 -19.17 1.11
CA THR A 347 2.26 -18.00 0.63
C THR A 347 0.85 -18.38 0.22
N LEU A 348 0.69 -19.51 -0.49
CA LEU A 348 -0.61 -20.04 -0.90
C LEU A 348 -1.51 -20.35 0.29
N VAL A 349 -1.00 -21.08 1.27
CA VAL A 349 -1.78 -21.46 2.46
C VAL A 349 -2.25 -20.22 3.22
N LEU A 350 -1.35 -19.26 3.48
CA LEU A 350 -1.71 -18.06 4.23
C LEU A 350 -2.73 -17.18 3.48
N VAL A 351 -2.57 -17.00 2.17
CA VAL A 351 -3.52 -16.22 1.36
C VAL A 351 -4.85 -16.95 1.23
N ALA A 352 -4.85 -18.27 1.03
CA ALA A 352 -6.08 -19.06 0.95
C ALA A 352 -6.91 -18.96 2.22
N ILE A 353 -6.27 -19.00 3.40
CA ILE A 353 -6.93 -18.79 4.69
C ILE A 353 -7.55 -17.38 4.74
N LEU A 354 -6.82 -16.33 4.37
CA LEU A 354 -7.35 -14.96 4.39
C LEU A 354 -8.46 -14.69 3.37
N ILE A 355 -8.51 -15.44 2.27
CA ILE A 355 -9.58 -15.36 1.28
C ILE A 355 -10.85 -16.08 1.78
N MET A 356 -10.71 -17.29 2.33
CA MET A 356 -11.85 -18.15 2.64
C MET A 356 -12.39 -18.00 4.06
N LEU A 357 -11.53 -17.82 5.07
CA LEU A 357 -11.97 -17.74 6.48
C LEU A 357 -12.99 -16.61 6.74
N PRO A 358 -12.87 -15.40 6.14
CA PRO A 358 -13.84 -14.34 6.39
C PRO A 358 -15.25 -14.64 5.87
N THR A 359 -15.41 -15.56 4.92
CA THR A 359 -16.75 -15.93 4.40
C THR A 359 -17.63 -16.62 5.44
N LEU A 360 -17.07 -17.02 6.58
CA LEU A 360 -17.80 -17.63 7.68
C LEU A 360 -18.63 -16.62 8.49
N GLY A 361 -18.29 -15.32 8.41
CA GLY A 361 -18.95 -14.29 9.22
C GLY A 361 -19.20 -12.96 8.52
N ILE A 362 -18.67 -12.73 7.31
CA ILE A 362 -18.96 -11.55 6.50
C ILE A 362 -19.95 -11.92 5.39
N GLY A 363 -21.12 -11.27 5.40
CA GLY A 363 -22.29 -11.70 4.63
C GLY A 363 -22.32 -11.27 3.16
N ASP A 364 -21.56 -10.25 2.77
CA ASP A 364 -21.52 -9.75 1.40
C ASP A 364 -20.10 -9.37 0.93
N MET A 365 -19.93 -9.33 -0.39
CA MET A 365 -18.62 -9.09 -1.01
C MET A 365 -18.13 -7.65 -0.81
N ASN A 366 -19.03 -6.68 -0.69
CA ASN A 366 -18.65 -5.28 -0.46
C ASN A 366 -18.03 -5.12 0.94
N ASN A 367 -18.68 -5.66 1.97
CA ASN A 367 -18.15 -5.67 3.33
C ASN A 367 -16.87 -6.50 3.45
N LEU A 368 -16.74 -7.62 2.72
CA LEU A 368 -15.51 -8.40 2.71
C LEU A 368 -14.34 -7.63 2.08
N TYR A 369 -14.57 -6.97 0.93
CA TYR A 369 -13.58 -6.10 0.32
C TYR A 369 -13.17 -4.96 1.27
N LYS A 370 -14.16 -4.34 1.93
CA LYS A 370 -13.90 -3.28 2.91
C LYS A 370 -13.07 -3.75 4.08
N TRP A 371 -13.45 -4.89 4.67
CA TRP A 371 -12.74 -5.50 5.78
C TRP A 371 -11.29 -5.78 5.41
N LEU A 372 -11.04 -6.38 4.23
CA LEU A 372 -9.68 -6.72 3.81
C LEU A 372 -8.84 -5.47 3.52
N LEU A 373 -9.44 -4.41 2.97
CA LEU A 373 -8.74 -3.13 2.84
C LEU A 373 -8.42 -2.52 4.21
N ASN A 374 -9.36 -2.57 5.16
CA ASN A 374 -9.15 -2.07 6.51
C ASN A 374 -8.05 -2.87 7.23
N LEU A 375 -8.06 -4.19 7.09
CA LEU A 375 -7.01 -5.06 7.60
C LEU A 375 -5.64 -4.69 7.01
N ASN A 376 -5.57 -4.44 5.70
CA ASN A 376 -4.35 -3.93 5.08
C ASN A 376 -3.90 -2.61 5.70
N SER A 377 -4.83 -1.71 6.02
CA SER A 377 -4.50 -0.43 6.66
C SER A 377 -3.90 -0.57 8.07
N VAL A 378 -4.18 -1.69 8.75
CA VAL A 378 -3.63 -2.02 10.07
C VAL A 378 -2.30 -2.74 9.95
N VAL A 379 -2.26 -3.77 9.09
CA VAL A 379 -1.19 -4.75 9.06
C VAL A 379 0.01 -4.24 8.26
N MET A 380 -0.21 -3.57 7.12
CA MET A 380 0.87 -3.07 6.28
C MET A 380 1.78 -2.07 6.97
N PRO A 381 1.27 -1.09 7.75
CA PRO A 381 2.15 -0.13 8.41
C PRO A 381 3.04 -0.72 9.50
N LEU A 382 2.81 -1.95 9.96
CA LEU A 382 3.70 -2.64 10.90
C LEU A 382 5.13 -2.78 10.34
N ARG A 383 5.32 -2.85 9.01
CA ARG A 383 6.67 -2.83 8.43
C ARG A 383 7.34 -1.46 8.50
N TYR A 384 6.57 -0.37 8.54
CA TYR A 384 7.10 0.99 8.66
C TYR A 384 7.67 1.25 10.05
N LEU A 385 7.17 0.56 11.09
CA LEU A 385 7.77 0.61 12.42
C LEU A 385 9.26 0.26 12.40
N TRP A 386 9.66 -0.73 11.59
CA TRP A 386 11.08 -1.09 11.41
C TRP A 386 11.91 0.00 10.74
N VAL A 387 11.32 0.82 9.85
CA VAL A 387 11.98 1.99 9.27
C VAL A 387 12.34 2.99 10.37
N PHE A 388 11.41 3.29 11.27
CA PHE A 388 11.64 4.25 12.35
C PHE A 388 12.60 3.69 13.41
N VAL A 389 12.53 2.39 13.70
CA VAL A 389 13.53 1.72 14.55
C VAL A 389 14.94 1.84 13.95
N ALA A 390 15.10 1.59 12.64
CA ALA A 390 16.37 1.75 11.96
C ALA A 390 16.88 3.21 12.04
N PHE A 391 15.99 4.19 11.82
CA PHE A 391 16.34 5.60 11.93
C PHE A 391 16.82 5.99 13.33
N ILE A 392 16.07 5.63 14.36
CA ILE A 392 16.43 5.86 15.77
C ILE A 392 17.80 5.24 16.08
N ALA A 393 18.05 4.02 15.60
CA ALA A 393 19.34 3.34 15.79
C ALA A 393 20.49 4.08 15.09
N VAL A 394 20.30 4.56 13.85
CA VAL A 394 21.32 5.37 13.12
C VAL A 394 21.64 6.66 13.86
N ILE A 395 20.63 7.37 14.39
CA ILE A 395 20.84 8.61 15.15
C ILE A 395 21.62 8.34 16.44
N ARG A 396 21.32 7.24 17.16
CA ARG A 396 22.07 6.84 18.37
C ARG A 396 23.50 6.41 18.06
N LEU A 397 23.74 5.81 16.90
CA LEU A 397 25.04 5.34 16.43
C LEU A 397 25.74 6.34 15.49
N ALA A 398 25.45 7.64 15.62
CA ALA A 398 25.93 8.68 14.70
C ALA A 398 27.47 8.77 14.56
N GLN A 399 28.25 8.22 15.50
CA GLN A 399 29.71 8.16 15.39
C GLN A 399 30.18 7.10 14.38
N LYS A 400 29.38 6.05 14.17
CA LYS A 400 29.68 4.91 13.29
C LYS A 400 29.23 5.12 11.85
N TYR A 401 28.13 5.86 11.65
CA TYR A 401 27.54 6.09 10.33
C TYR A 401 27.67 7.55 9.93
N LYS A 402 28.27 7.79 8.76
CA LYS A 402 28.36 9.12 8.14
C LYS A 402 27.42 9.17 6.93
N PRO A 403 26.14 9.53 7.12
CA PRO A 403 25.20 9.60 6.01
C PRO A 403 25.58 10.73 5.05
N GLU A 404 25.43 10.50 3.75
CA GLU A 404 25.63 11.56 2.73
C GLU A 404 24.54 12.63 2.80
N TYR A 405 23.35 12.26 3.26
CA TYR A 405 22.23 13.15 3.51
C TYR A 405 21.79 13.08 4.96
N VAL A 406 21.67 14.24 5.61
CA VAL A 406 21.15 14.37 6.99
C VAL A 406 19.85 15.15 6.93
N PHE A 407 18.74 14.52 7.34
CA PHE A 407 17.44 15.17 7.43
C PHE A 407 17.44 16.25 8.53
N ILE A 408 17.77 15.87 9.76
CA ILE A 408 17.80 16.78 10.91
C ILE A 408 19.19 16.72 11.55
N ARG A 409 19.89 17.86 11.59
CA ARG A 409 21.24 17.95 12.20
C ARG A 409 21.22 17.86 13.72
N ASN A 410 20.18 18.41 14.36
CA ASN A 410 19.99 18.32 15.80
C ASN A 410 19.59 16.89 16.19
N ARG A 411 20.46 16.18 16.92
CA ARG A 411 20.25 14.78 17.30
C ARG A 411 19.01 14.56 18.16
N ALA A 412 18.74 15.47 19.10
CA ALA A 412 17.56 15.36 19.96
C ALA A 412 16.28 15.51 19.14
N LEU A 413 16.21 16.51 18.28
CA LEU A 413 15.07 16.71 17.37
C LEU A 413 14.90 15.53 16.40
N ALA A 414 15.99 15.00 15.84
CA ALA A 414 15.95 13.82 14.98
C ALA A 414 15.38 12.60 15.71
N LEU A 415 15.82 12.38 16.96
CA LEU A 415 15.30 11.29 17.80
C LEU A 415 13.81 11.48 18.10
N THR A 416 13.38 12.70 18.48
CA THR A 416 11.97 13.02 18.74
C THR A 416 11.11 12.76 17.52
N VAL A 417 11.52 13.19 16.32
CA VAL A 417 10.78 12.93 15.08
C VAL A 417 10.71 11.44 14.76
N GLY A 418 11.81 10.70 14.95
CA GLY A 418 11.82 9.25 14.77
C GLY A 418 10.86 8.51 15.72
N ILE A 419 10.86 8.90 17.00
CA ILE A 419 9.95 8.33 18.02
C ILE A 419 8.50 8.72 17.71
N TRP A 420 8.25 9.96 17.32
CA TRP A 420 6.92 10.44 16.91
C TRP A 420 6.37 9.60 15.76
N CYS A 421 7.12 9.43 14.67
CA CYS A 421 6.64 8.63 13.54
C CYS A 421 6.38 7.16 13.93
N PHE A 422 7.25 6.57 14.77
CA PHE A 422 7.01 5.22 15.31
C PHE A 422 5.71 5.15 16.12
N ALA A 423 5.54 6.07 17.08
CA ALA A 423 4.38 6.10 17.96
C ALA A 423 3.09 6.38 17.19
N PHE A 424 3.13 7.30 16.22
CA PHE A 424 2.00 7.64 15.37
C PHE A 424 1.57 6.46 14.48
N THR A 425 2.52 5.75 13.86
CA THR A 425 2.22 4.53 13.10
C THR A 425 1.64 3.45 14.00
N ALA A 426 2.23 3.21 15.18
CA ALA A 426 1.72 2.22 16.12
C ALA A 426 0.31 2.56 16.59
N PHE A 427 0.06 3.84 16.91
CA PHE A 427 -1.26 4.35 17.27
C PHE A 427 -2.27 4.11 16.15
N ALA A 428 -1.94 4.47 14.91
CA ALA A 428 -2.80 4.26 13.75
C ALA A 428 -3.10 2.77 13.51
N CYS A 429 -2.11 1.88 13.67
CA CYS A 429 -2.33 0.44 13.60
C CYS A 429 -3.30 -0.04 14.69
N LEU A 430 -3.10 0.38 15.94
CA LEU A 430 -3.93 -0.04 17.07
C LEU A 430 -5.37 0.45 16.95
N THR A 431 -5.58 1.70 16.52
CA THR A 431 -6.93 2.26 16.37
C THR A 431 -7.61 1.77 15.10
N GLY A 432 -6.86 1.43 14.05
CA GLY A 432 -7.43 0.88 12.81
C GLY A 432 -8.04 -0.52 12.94
N ILE A 433 -7.74 -1.24 14.03
CA ILE A 433 -8.27 -2.58 14.32
C ILE A 433 -9.80 -2.57 14.45
N PHE A 434 -10.38 -1.46 14.92
CA PHE A 434 -11.82 -1.36 15.12
C PHE A 434 -12.56 -1.29 13.78
N PRO A 435 -13.55 -2.18 13.54
CA PRO A 435 -14.37 -2.12 12.34
C PRO A 435 -15.18 -0.82 12.27
N LYS A 436 -15.29 -0.26 11.06
CA LYS A 436 -15.96 1.01 10.75
C LYS A 436 -17.42 0.76 10.36
N MET A 437 -18.14 0.06 11.23
CA MET A 437 -19.55 -0.30 11.06
C MET A 437 -20.23 -0.26 12.43
N GLU A 438 -21.54 -0.53 12.46
CA GLU A 438 -22.31 -0.57 13.71
C GLU A 438 -21.67 -1.51 14.74
N ALA A 439 -21.34 -0.94 15.90
CA ALA A 439 -20.63 -1.64 16.96
C ALA A 439 -21.49 -2.72 17.61
N PHE A 440 -20.83 -3.76 18.15
CA PHE A 440 -21.45 -4.85 18.91
C PHE A 440 -22.43 -5.75 18.15
N THR A 441 -22.48 -5.66 16.82
CA THR A 441 -23.14 -6.69 15.98
C THR A 441 -22.29 -7.97 15.93
N PRO A 442 -22.88 -9.14 15.60
CA PRO A 442 -22.11 -10.38 15.41
C PRO A 442 -21.01 -10.23 14.34
N GLU A 443 -21.33 -9.56 13.23
CA GLU A 443 -20.39 -9.28 12.16
C GLU A 443 -19.27 -8.33 12.62
N TRP A 444 -19.60 -7.28 13.37
CA TRP A 444 -18.58 -6.38 13.95
C TRP A 444 -17.62 -7.13 14.88
N THR A 445 -18.16 -8.00 15.73
CA THR A 445 -17.35 -8.80 16.67
C THR A 445 -16.45 -9.78 15.93
N PHE A 446 -16.97 -10.39 14.86
CA PHE A 446 -16.20 -11.26 13.98
C PHE A 446 -15.07 -10.49 13.28
N GLN A 447 -15.36 -9.36 12.64
CA GLN A 447 -14.36 -8.53 11.97
C GLN A 447 -13.30 -8.00 12.96
N LEU A 448 -13.70 -7.56 14.15
CA LEU A 448 -12.78 -7.13 15.21
C LEU A 448 -11.84 -8.27 15.60
N THR A 449 -12.39 -9.47 15.81
CA THR A 449 -11.61 -10.66 16.14
C THR A 449 -10.58 -10.94 15.05
N LEU A 450 -10.97 -10.90 13.77
CA LEU A 450 -10.04 -11.08 12.67
C LEU A 450 -8.97 -9.99 12.62
N ASN A 451 -9.33 -8.72 12.85
CA ASN A 451 -8.39 -7.60 12.83
C ASN A 451 -7.36 -7.66 13.96
N ILE A 452 -7.68 -8.33 15.08
CA ILE A 452 -6.75 -8.61 16.17
C ILE A 452 -5.92 -9.85 15.83
N VAL A 453 -6.59 -11.00 15.66
CA VAL A 453 -5.94 -12.31 15.54
C VAL A 453 -5.00 -12.38 14.33
N THR A 454 -5.40 -11.81 13.19
CA THR A 454 -4.62 -11.90 11.95
C THR A 454 -3.20 -11.33 12.09
N PRO A 455 -2.99 -10.06 12.48
CA PRO A 455 -1.63 -9.54 12.68
C PRO A 455 -0.82 -10.32 13.71
N PHE A 456 -1.42 -10.73 14.84
CA PHE A 456 -0.70 -11.50 15.88
C PHE A 456 -0.24 -12.87 15.37
N VAL A 457 -1.10 -13.59 14.65
CA VAL A 457 -0.76 -14.88 14.05
C VAL A 457 0.31 -14.69 12.97
N LEU A 458 0.12 -13.76 12.04
CA LEU A 458 1.06 -13.53 10.94
C LEU A 458 2.47 -13.16 11.45
N VAL A 459 2.58 -12.20 12.37
CA VAL A 459 3.87 -11.80 12.94
C VAL A 459 4.43 -12.90 13.84
N GLY A 460 3.59 -13.56 14.65
CA GLY A 460 3.98 -14.61 15.58
C GLY A 460 4.51 -15.88 14.92
N LEU A 461 4.03 -16.23 13.73
CA LEU A 461 4.55 -17.36 12.93
C LEU A 461 6.05 -17.24 12.64
N GLY A 462 6.60 -16.02 12.60
CA GLY A 462 8.04 -15.79 12.40
C GLY A 462 8.90 -16.26 13.56
N LEU A 463 8.32 -16.43 14.76
CA LEU A 463 9.05 -16.95 15.92
C LEU A 463 9.25 -18.47 15.84
N ILE A 464 8.48 -19.17 15.00
CA ILE A 464 8.53 -20.63 14.85
C ILE A 464 9.74 -21.04 13.99
N PHE A 465 10.08 -20.27 12.95
CA PHE A 465 11.09 -20.67 11.98
C PHE A 465 12.51 -20.79 12.57
N PRO A 466 12.97 -19.90 13.47
CA PRO A 466 14.23 -20.09 14.17
C PRO A 466 14.27 -21.38 14.99
N LEU A 467 13.14 -21.82 15.58
CA LEU A 467 13.06 -23.07 16.31
C LEU A 467 13.19 -24.29 15.37
N LEU A 468 12.56 -24.22 14.20
CA LEU A 468 12.65 -25.26 13.17
C LEU A 468 14.02 -25.30 12.50
N ALA A 469 14.67 -24.15 12.34
CA ALA A 469 16.01 -24.04 11.78
C ALA A 469 17.04 -24.76 12.66
N ARG A 470 16.97 -24.55 13.98
CA ARG A 470 17.83 -25.21 14.99
C ARG A 470 17.66 -26.73 15.07
N ARG A 471 16.54 -27.28 14.62
CA ARG A 471 16.28 -28.73 14.60
C ARG A 471 16.84 -29.43 13.36
N ASN A 472 17.22 -28.67 12.33
CA ASN A 472 17.78 -29.20 11.07
C ASN A 472 19.28 -28.89 10.90
N THR A 473 19.90 -28.25 11.88
CA THR A 473 21.35 -28.14 12.10
C THR A 473 21.74 -29.12 13.19
#